data_AF-A0A2R6GC00-F1
#
_entry.id   AF-A0A2R6GC00-F1
#
_cell.length_a   1.000
_cell.length_b   1.000
_cell.length_c   1.000
_cell.angle_alpha   90.00
_cell.angle_beta   90.00
_cell.angle_gamma   90.00
#
_symmetry.space_group_name_H-M   'P 1'
#
loop_
_entity.id
_entity.type
_entity.pdbx_description
1 polymer ?
#
loop_
_entity_poly.entity_id
_entity_poly.type
_entity_poly.pdbx_seq_one_letter_code
_entity_poly.pdbx_strand_id
1 'polypeptide(L)' 'MSTRCAHCGDFNPRRSMQPPGEWVDYLVSERDATDPVGTTVIPLCRECYAEARDYEDLDDAQDFLDELDTDALVDDVAG' A
#
# COMPACT_ATOMS: atom_id res chain seq x y z
N MET A 1 -8.17 -4.70 14.10
CA MET A 1 -8.10 -3.27 13.78
C MET A 1 -9.07 -2.99 12.65
N SER A 2 -9.78 -1.87 12.67
CA SER A 2 -10.60 -1.46 11.52
C SER A 2 -9.64 -1.04 10.42
N THR A 3 -9.25 -1.96 9.54
CA THR A 3 -8.38 -1.65 8.41
C THR A 3 -9.11 -0.58 7.60
N ARG A 4 -8.48 0.57 7.37
CA ARG A 4 -8.97 1.61 6.46
C ARG A 4 -8.24 1.45 5.12
N CYS A 5 -8.81 2.00 4.05
CA CYS A 5 -8.07 2.18 2.82
C CYS A 5 -6.86 3.09 3.11
N ALA A 6 -5.65 2.61 2.83
CA ALA A 6 -4.41 3.36 3.04
C ALA A 6 -4.35 4.62 2.17
N HIS A 7 -5.03 4.64 1.01
CA HIS A 7 -5.05 5.80 0.12
C HIS A 7 -6.13 6.83 0.50
N CYS A 8 -7.39 6.41 0.59
CA CYS A 8 -8.52 7.34 0.76
C CYS A 8 -9.13 7.39 2.18
N GLY A 9 -8.66 6.55 3.10
CA GLY A 9 -9.15 6.48 4.48
C GLY A 9 -10.52 5.82 4.66
N ASP A 10 -11.16 5.32 3.60
CA ASP A 10 -12.47 4.69 3.68
C ASP A 10 -12.46 3.41 4.55
N PHE A 11 -13.54 3.16 5.28
CA PHE A 11 -13.63 2.12 6.34
C PHE A 11 -13.85 0.69 5.81
N ASN A 12 -13.60 0.45 4.53
CA ASN A 12 -13.94 -0.82 3.88
C ASN A 12 -12.87 -1.27 2.86
N PRO A 13 -11.62 -1.48 3.28
CA PRO A 13 -10.64 -2.14 2.44
C PRO A 13 -11.05 -3.61 2.31
N ARG A 14 -11.75 -3.91 1.22
CA ARG A 14 -12.13 -5.29 0.86
C ARG A 14 -11.01 -5.98 0.10
N ARG A 15 -9.94 -5.27 -0.24
CA ARG A 15 -8.83 -5.78 -1.04
C ARG A 15 -7.50 -5.39 -0.40
N SER A 16 -6.56 -6.29 -0.54
CA SER A 16 -5.17 -6.11 -0.16
C SER A 16 -4.35 -6.28 -1.43
N MET A 17 -3.45 -5.33 -1.68
CA MET A 17 -2.48 -5.41 -2.76
C MET A 17 -1.13 -5.78 -2.17
N GLN A 18 -0.46 -6.76 -2.77
CA GLN A 18 0.97 -6.93 -2.59
C GLN A 18 1.67 -6.05 -3.63
N PRO A 19 2.32 -4.94 -3.22
CA PRO A 19 3.04 -4.07 -4.12
C PRO A 19 4.26 -4.79 -4.70
N PRO A 20 4.69 -4.42 -5.92
CA PRO A 20 5.99 -4.81 -6.48
C PRO A 20 7.15 -4.39 -5.56
N GLY A 21 8.28 -5.09 -5.68
CA GLY A 21 9.46 -4.82 -4.84
C GLY A 21 9.98 -3.39 -4.96
N GLU A 22 9.95 -2.81 -6.15
CA GLU A 22 10.34 -1.41 -6.39
C GLU A 22 9.45 -0.39 -5.66
N TRP A 23 8.15 -0.67 -5.51
CA TRP A 23 7.24 0.17 -4.72
C TRP A 23 7.54 0.04 -3.23
N VAL A 24 7.85 -1.18 -2.78
CA VAL A 24 8.26 -1.42 -1.38
C VAL A 24 9.56 -0.68 -1.08
N ASP A 25 10.56 -0.79 -1.95
CA ASP A 25 11.84 -0.10 -1.81
C ASP A 25 11.64 1.42 -1.70
N TYR A 26 10.78 1.99 -2.56
CA TYR A 26 10.41 3.41 -2.51
C TYR A 26 9.68 3.78 -1.21
N LEU A 27 8.70 2.98 -0.78
CA LEU A 27 7.97 3.22 0.47
C LEU A 27 8.91 3.17 1.68
N VAL A 28 9.88 2.25 1.70
CA VAL A 28 10.85 2.14 2.79
C VAL A 28 11.87 3.28 2.74
N SER A 29 12.37 3.65 1.56
CA SER A 29 13.44 4.66 1.45
C SER A 29 12.93 6.09 1.56
N GLU A 30 11.80 6.41 0.92
CA GLU A 30 11.28 7.77 0.81
C GLU A 30 10.14 8.06 1.80
N ARG A 31 9.37 7.03 2.19
CA ARG A 31 8.15 7.19 3.00
C ARG A 31 8.25 6.62 4.41
N ASP A 32 9.44 6.19 4.82
CA ASP A 32 9.74 5.59 6.13
C ASP A 32 8.81 4.41 6.48
N ALA A 33 8.29 3.71 5.45
CA ALA A 33 7.50 2.51 5.67
C ALA A 33 8.40 1.42 6.28
N THR A 34 7.84 0.66 7.23
CA THR A 34 8.56 -0.46 7.82
C THR A 34 8.22 -1.72 7.05
N ASP A 35 9.23 -2.39 6.46
CA ASP A 35 9.06 -3.71 5.82
C ASP A 35 10.06 -4.73 6.40
N PRO A 36 9.86 -5.19 7.64
CA PRO A 36 10.79 -6.08 8.30
C PRO A 36 10.87 -7.48 7.67
N VAL A 37 9.91 -7.89 6.83
CA VAL A 37 9.79 -9.29 6.33
C VAL A 37 9.54 -9.40 4.81
N GLY A 38 9.50 -8.31 4.03
CA GLY A 38 9.18 -8.42 2.60
C GLY A 38 7.69 -8.70 2.35
N THR A 39 6.84 -8.34 3.31
CA THR A 39 5.41 -8.71 3.36
C THR A 39 4.52 -7.48 3.44
N THR A 40 5.00 -6.32 3.00
CA THR A 40 4.20 -5.10 2.93
C THR A 40 2.90 -5.37 2.17
N VAL A 41 1.77 -5.08 2.83
CA VAL A 41 0.45 -5.16 2.21
C VAL A 41 -0.20 -3.79 2.26
N ILE A 42 -0.69 -3.34 1.11
CA ILE A 42 -1.44 -2.08 1.00
C ILE A 42 -2.94 -2.40 1.08
N PRO A 43 -3.63 -2.06 2.19
CA PRO A 43 -5.07 -2.24 2.29
C PRO A 43 -5.79 -1.17 1.48
N LEU A 44 -6.57 -1.57 0.48
CA LEU A 44 -7.25 -0.65 -0.43
C LEU A 44 -8.75 -0.93 -0.53
N CYS A 45 -9.54 0.13 -0.71
CA CYS A 45 -10.93 -0.01 -1.13
C CYS A 45 -10.99 -0.51 -2.59
N ARG A 46 -12.19 -0.87 -3.06
CA ARG A 46 -12.35 -1.42 -4.43
C ARG A 46 -11.89 -0.45 -5.52
N GLU A 47 -12.12 0.85 -5.33
CA GLU A 47 -11.83 1.89 -6.31
C GLU A 47 -10.32 2.15 -6.37
N CYS A 48 -9.69 2.45 -5.23
CA CYS A 48 -8.23 2.63 -5.16
C CYS A 48 -7.46 1.38 -5.58
N TYR A 49 -7.98 0.17 -5.32
CA TYR A 49 -7.36 -1.06 -5.84
C TYR A 49 -7.44 -1.17 -7.37
N ALA A 50 -8.54 -0.72 -7.98
CA ALA A 50 -8.68 -0.75 -9.43
C ALA A 50 -7.74 0.24 -10.10
N GLU A 51 -7.61 1.43 -9.54
CA GLU A 51 -6.64 2.46 -9.96
C GLU A 51 -5.21 1.97 -9.78
N ALA A 52 -4.85 1.52 -8.58
CA ALA A 52 -3.49 1.03 -8.28
C ALA A 52 -3.06 -0.14 -9.18
N ARG A 53 -4.00 -0.99 -9.58
CA ARG A 53 -3.74 -2.13 -10.46
C ARG A 53 -3.35 -1.70 -11.88
N ASP A 54 -3.81 -0.54 -12.33
CA ASP A 54 -3.58 -0.07 -13.68
C ASP A 54 -2.24 0.70 -13.82
N TYR A 55 -1.52 0.92 -12.72
CA TYR A 55 -0.14 1.42 -12.78
C TYR A 55 0.81 0.33 -13.28
N GLU A 56 1.55 0.66 -14.34
CA GLU A 56 2.48 -0.27 -14.99
C GLU A 56 3.89 -0.20 -14.39
N ASP A 57 4.33 0.98 -13.95
CA ASP A 57 5.68 1.25 -13.42
C ASP A 57 5.64 2.14 -12.15
N LEU A 58 6.76 2.19 -11.41
CA LEU A 58 6.90 3.04 -10.21
C LEU A 58 6.68 4.52 -10.51
N ASP A 59 7.14 5.03 -11.65
CA ASP A 59 7.02 6.46 -11.99
C ASP A 59 5.56 6.91 -12.08
N ASP A 60 4.66 6.04 -12.58
CA ASP A 60 3.22 6.34 -12.64
C ASP A 60 2.53 6.15 -11.29
N ALA A 61 3.06 5.26 -10.45
CA ALA A 61 2.52 4.96 -9.13
C ALA A 61 3.04 5.89 -8.02
N GLN A 62 4.11 6.67 -8.26
CA GLN A 62 4.76 7.50 -7.24
C GLN A 62 3.78 8.43 -6.53
N ASP A 63 2.97 9.19 -7.29
CA ASP A 63 1.96 10.10 -6.73
C ASP A 63 0.97 9.35 -5.83
N PHE A 64 0.54 8.16 -6.24
CA PHE A 64 -0.34 7.30 -5.46
C PHE A 64 0.33 6.80 -4.17
N LEU A 65 1.60 6.38 -4.25
CA LEU A 65 2.38 5.90 -3.10
C LEU A 65 2.67 7.02 -2.10
N ASP A 66 2.87 8.25 -2.58
CA ASP A 66 3.03 9.46 -1.77
C ASP A 66 1.76 9.85 -1.01
N GLU A 67 0.59 9.44 -1.49
CA GLU A 67 -0.68 9.65 -0.80
C GLU A 67 -1.02 8.55 0.21
N LEU A 68 -0.29 7.43 0.21
CA LEU A 68 -0.55 6.32 1.14
C LEU A 68 -0.25 6.70 2.60
N ASP A 69 -1.20 6.38 3.47
CA ASP A 69 -1.01 6.29 4.91
C ASP A 69 -0.10 5.10 5.22
N THR A 70 1.19 5.37 5.42
CA THR A 70 2.20 4.34 5.69
C THR A 70 2.01 3.67 7.05
N ASP A 71 1.37 4.34 8.01
CA ASP A 71 0.97 3.74 9.30
C ASP A 71 -0.13 2.69 9.13
N ALA A 72 -0.89 2.76 8.02
CA ALA A 72 -1.92 1.79 7.68
C ALA A 72 -1.38 0.58 6.89
N LEU A 73 -0.11 0.61 6.46
CA LEU A 73 0.55 -0.54 5.84
C LEU A 73 0.76 -1.61 6.90
N VAL A 74 0.26 -2.81 6.61
CA VAL A 74 0.29 -3.91 7.58
C VAL A 74 1.46 -4.83 7.26
N ASP A 75 2.26 -5.12 8.28
CA ASP A 75 3.02 -6.36 8.36
C ASP A 75 2.02 -7.51 8.49
N ASP A 76 1.73 -8.23 7.40
CA ASP A 76 1.00 -9.49 7.52
C ASP A 76 1.96 -10.59 8.05
N VAL A 77 2.39 -10.44 9.31
CA VAL A 77 2.99 -11.51 10.11
C VAL A 77 2.33 -11.56 11.48
N ALA A 78 1.10 -12.06 11.48
CA ALA A 78 0.50 -12.71 12.64
C ALA A 78 -0.07 -14.05 12.20
N GLY A 79 0.78 -15.08 12.11
CA GLY A 79 0.39 -16.45 11.83
C GLY A 79 1.54 -17.40 11.55
#